data_AF-A0A1Q8B7E6-F1
#
_entry.id   AF-A0A1Q8B7E6-F1
#
_cell.length_a   1.000
_cell.length_b   1.000
_cell.length_c   1.000
_cell.angle_alpha   90.00
_cell.angle_beta   90.00
_cell.angle_gamma   90.00
#
_symmetry.space_group_name_H-M   'P 1'
#
loop_
_entity.id
_entity.type
_entity.pdbx_description
1 polymer ?
#
loop_
_entity_poly.entity_id
_entity_poly.type
_entity_poly.pdbx_seq_one_letter_code
_entity_poly.pdbx_strand_id
1 'polypeptide(L)'
;MTSPPSPSKPKSKKILPLAIIAIIIIAILLVPVALAGGFTVPVSKLTFDERTGSLVYSNVQLTTSVVTVYEYYLSIRSRGTVQTTDTSVSSSQGTGNITISLLLTNPSNQTIDLGHTNINGGIGTRSHTVYLSVDQGVKAPGAYKLDITITANLTVLGITASFSTIIHSNWTIS
;
A
#
# COMPACT_ATOMS: atom_id res chain seq x y z
N MET A 1 -42.25 63.56 -14.00
CA MET A 1 -40.83 63.43 -13.63
C MET A 1 -40.49 61.95 -13.60
N THR A 2 -39.72 61.43 -14.56
CA THR A 2 -39.16 60.07 -14.52
C THR A 2 -37.69 60.17 -14.96
N SER A 3 -36.81 59.67 -14.10
CA SER A 3 -35.35 59.76 -14.21
C SER A 3 -34.80 58.85 -15.31
N PRO A 4 -33.67 59.20 -15.95
CA PRO A 4 -33.07 58.36 -16.99
C PRO A 4 -32.37 57.13 -16.38
N PRO A 5 -32.29 56.01 -17.12
CA PRO A 5 -31.64 54.80 -16.63
C PRO A 5 -30.13 55.01 -16.45
N SER A 6 -29.62 54.54 -15.32
CA SER A 6 -28.20 54.58 -14.96
C SER A 6 -27.34 53.76 -15.93
N PRO A 7 -26.16 54.25 -16.36
CA PRO A 7 -25.30 53.51 -17.29
C PRO A 7 -24.75 52.25 -16.61
N SER A 8 -25.03 51.08 -17.19
CA SER A 8 -24.45 49.82 -16.76
C SER A 8 -22.93 49.85 -17.02
N LYS A 9 -22.13 49.63 -15.97
CA LYS A 9 -20.66 49.55 -16.09
C LYS A 9 -20.28 48.53 -17.17
N PRO A 10 -19.37 48.85 -18.11
CA PRO A 10 -18.93 47.90 -19.10
C PRO A 10 -18.27 46.71 -18.40
N LYS A 11 -18.84 45.51 -18.55
CA LYS A 11 -18.21 44.28 -18.08
C LYS A 11 -16.83 44.20 -18.75
N SER A 12 -15.78 44.23 -17.92
CA SER A 12 -14.38 44.11 -18.36
C SER A 12 -14.24 42.87 -19.23
N LYS A 13 -13.98 43.07 -20.54
CA LYS A 13 -13.74 42.00 -21.52
C LYS A 13 -12.50 41.15 -21.19
N LYS A 14 -11.71 41.56 -20.18
CA LYS A 14 -10.54 40.82 -19.68
C LYS A 14 -10.89 39.68 -18.72
N ILE A 15 -12.13 39.63 -18.21
CA ILE A 15 -12.58 38.55 -17.31
C ILE A 15 -12.77 37.24 -18.08
N LEU A 16 -13.22 37.33 -19.34
CA LEU A 16 -13.48 36.16 -20.18
C LEU A 16 -12.23 35.30 -20.48
N PRO A 17 -11.10 35.86 -20.94
CA PRO A 17 -9.88 35.06 -21.16
C PRO A 17 -9.31 34.51 -19.84
N LEU A 18 -9.42 35.24 -18.73
CA LEU A 18 -8.96 34.77 -17.42
C LEU A 18 -9.80 33.57 -16.94
N ALA A 19 -11.11 33.62 -17.14
CA ALA A 19 -12.02 32.52 -16.83
C ALA A 19 -11.72 31.27 -17.68
N ILE A 20 -11.42 31.45 -18.97
CA ILE A 20 -11.05 30.34 -19.86
C ILE A 20 -9.74 29.69 -19.41
N ILE A 21 -8.72 30.49 -19.09
CA ILE A 21 -7.44 29.98 -18.57
C ILE A 21 -7.65 29.21 -17.26
N ALA A 22 -8.46 29.76 -16.34
CA ALA A 22 -8.79 29.09 -15.09
C ALA A 22 -9.49 27.73 -15.32
N ILE A 23 -10.46 27.67 -16.23
CA ILE A 23 -11.16 26.43 -16.59
C ILE A 23 -10.18 25.40 -17.19
N ILE A 24 -9.28 25.82 -18.09
CA ILE A 24 -8.28 24.94 -18.69
C ILE A 24 -7.34 24.38 -17.62
N ILE A 25 -6.85 25.22 -16.70
CA ILE A 25 -5.97 24.79 -15.61
C ILE A 25 -6.70 23.78 -14.70
N ILE A 26 -7.95 24.07 -14.32
CA ILE A 26 -8.77 23.17 -13.50
C ILE A 26 -9.01 21.84 -14.22
N ALA A 27 -9.32 21.87 -15.51
CA ALA A 27 -9.51 20.66 -16.30
C ALA A 27 -8.22 19.82 -16.39
N ILE A 28 -7.07 20.44 -16.66
CA ILE A 28 -5.77 19.72 -16.73
C ILE A 28 -5.40 19.12 -15.37
N LEU A 29 -5.72 19.79 -14.26
CA LEU A 29 -5.44 19.29 -12.91
C LEU A 29 -6.38 18.16 -12.49
N LEU A 30 -7.67 18.24 -12.84
CA LEU A 30 -8.69 17.29 -12.38
C LEU A 30 -8.85 16.08 -13.30
N VAL A 31 -8.58 16.20 -14.60
CA VAL A 31 -8.77 15.10 -15.57
C VAL A 31 -7.91 13.87 -15.24
N PRO A 32 -6.61 13.98 -14.87
CA PRO A 32 -5.82 12.82 -14.47
C PRO A 32 -6.35 12.13 -13.22
N VAL A 33 -6.80 12.89 -12.22
CA VAL A 33 -7.34 12.36 -10.96
C VAL A 33 -8.71 11.70 -11.18
N ALA A 34 -9.58 12.31 -11.98
CA ALA A 34 -10.88 11.76 -12.33
C ALA A 34 -10.76 10.48 -13.19
N LEU A 35 -9.83 10.45 -14.15
CA LEU A 35 -9.55 9.26 -14.95
C LEU A 35 -8.91 8.16 -14.09
N ALA A 36 -7.88 8.47 -13.29
CA ALA A 36 -7.21 7.49 -12.43
C ALA A 36 -8.09 7.01 -11.25
N GLY A 37 -9.09 7.79 -10.84
CA GLY A 37 -10.13 7.35 -9.91
C GLY A 37 -11.18 6.45 -10.56
N GLY A 38 -11.37 6.55 -11.89
CA GLY A 38 -12.35 5.76 -12.64
C GLY A 38 -11.85 4.37 -13.08
N PHE A 39 -10.54 4.16 -13.14
CA PHE A 39 -9.94 2.85 -13.41
C PHE A 39 -9.59 2.14 -12.11
N THR A 40 -9.82 0.83 -12.09
CA THR A 40 -9.52 0.00 -10.93
C THR A 40 -8.52 -1.11 -11.25
N VAL A 41 -7.78 -1.52 -10.23
CA VAL A 41 -6.75 -2.56 -10.29
C VAL A 41 -7.07 -3.61 -9.22
N PRO A 42 -7.08 -4.91 -9.56
CA PRO A 42 -7.21 -5.96 -8.57
C PRO A 42 -5.93 -6.03 -7.72
N VAL A 43 -6.11 -6.10 -6.40
CA VAL A 43 -5.02 -6.22 -5.43
C VAL A 43 -5.39 -7.31 -4.44
N SER A 44 -4.45 -8.23 -4.21
CA SER A 44 -4.54 -9.21 -3.13
C SER A 44 -3.88 -8.62 -1.90
N LYS A 45 -4.65 -8.50 -0.81
CA LYS A 45 -4.19 -7.99 0.47
C LYS A 45 -4.08 -9.15 1.44
N LEU A 46 -2.93 -9.30 2.09
CA LEU A 46 -2.71 -10.24 3.17
C LEU A 46 -2.31 -9.47 4.42
N THR A 47 -2.99 -9.72 5.53
CA THR A 47 -2.65 -9.12 6.83
C THR A 47 -2.36 -10.20 7.85
N PHE A 48 -1.28 -10.03 8.61
CA PHE A 48 -0.89 -10.91 9.70
C PHE A 48 -0.21 -10.09 10.81
N ASP A 49 -0.33 -10.56 12.05
CA ASP A 49 0.40 -9.96 13.16
C ASP A 49 1.62 -10.79 13.52
N GLU A 50 2.69 -10.09 13.84
CA GLU A 50 3.96 -10.61 14.29
C GLU A 50 4.19 -10.14 15.73
N ARG A 51 4.66 -11.05 16.58
CA ARG A 51 5.19 -10.71 17.90
C ARG A 51 6.67 -11.05 17.91
N THR A 52 7.49 -10.03 18.05
CA THR A 52 8.95 -10.11 18.03
C THR A 52 9.46 -11.07 19.09
N GLY A 53 10.11 -12.15 18.64
CA GLY A 53 10.64 -13.22 19.50
C GLY A 53 9.68 -14.38 19.76
N SER A 54 8.55 -14.43 19.05
CA SER A 54 7.59 -15.53 19.10
C SER A 54 7.53 -16.25 17.74
N LEU A 55 7.38 -17.57 17.75
CA LEU A 55 7.05 -18.36 16.56
C LEU A 55 5.56 -18.30 16.20
N VAL A 56 4.75 -17.68 17.06
CA VAL A 56 3.30 -17.59 16.91
C VAL A 56 2.93 -16.31 16.17
N TYR A 57 2.37 -16.46 14.98
CA TYR A 57 1.68 -15.42 14.23
C TYR A 57 0.15 -15.57 14.42
N SER A 58 -0.59 -14.46 14.34
CA SER A 58 -2.06 -14.50 14.39
C SER A 58 -2.65 -15.05 13.09
N ASN A 59 -3.95 -15.40 13.08
CA ASN A 59 -4.64 -15.89 11.87
C ASN A 59 -4.38 -14.96 10.69
N VAL A 60 -3.78 -15.53 9.63
CA VAL A 60 -3.49 -14.81 8.39
C VAL A 60 -4.80 -14.52 7.69
N GLN A 61 -5.17 -13.24 7.57
CA GLN A 61 -6.36 -12.83 6.85
C GLN A 61 -5.96 -12.44 5.43
N LEU A 62 -6.46 -13.19 4.45
CA LEU A 62 -6.34 -12.85 3.05
C LEU A 62 -7.65 -12.25 2.54
N THR A 63 -7.56 -11.17 1.79
CA THR A 63 -8.70 -10.55 1.12
C THR A 63 -8.29 -10.04 -0.25
N THR A 64 -8.97 -10.50 -1.30
CA THR A 64 -8.87 -9.91 -2.63
C THR A 64 -9.77 -8.68 -2.69
N SER A 65 -9.24 -7.55 -3.14
CA SER A 65 -9.98 -6.30 -3.26
C SER A 65 -9.63 -5.60 -4.56
N VAL A 66 -10.49 -4.66 -4.95
CA VAL A 66 -10.29 -3.84 -6.13
C VAL A 66 -10.10 -2.40 -5.63
N VAL A 67 -8.99 -1.78 -5.97
CA VAL A 67 -8.66 -0.40 -5.59
C VAL A 67 -8.56 0.47 -6.83
N THR A 68 -8.73 1.77 -6.68
CA THR A 68 -8.54 2.70 -7.80
C THR A 68 -7.06 2.77 -8.21
N VAL A 69 -6.80 3.13 -9.48
CA VAL A 69 -5.42 3.36 -9.94
C VAL A 69 -4.76 4.46 -9.10
N TYR A 70 -5.50 5.49 -8.72
CA TYR A 70 -5.02 6.54 -7.82
C TYR A 70 -4.53 6.00 -6.47
N GLU A 71 -5.37 5.21 -5.77
CA GLU A 71 -4.99 4.59 -4.50
C GLU A 71 -3.81 3.64 -4.66
N TYR A 72 -3.80 2.86 -5.74
CA TYR A 72 -2.72 1.93 -6.05
C TYR A 72 -1.37 2.64 -6.17
N TYR A 73 -1.27 3.71 -6.98
CA TYR A 73 -0.01 4.43 -7.16
C TYR A 73 0.45 5.17 -5.92
N LEU A 74 -0.47 5.82 -5.19
CA LEU A 74 -0.11 6.71 -4.10
C LEU A 74 -0.01 6.05 -2.72
N SER A 75 -0.72 4.95 -2.49
CA SER A 75 -0.75 4.32 -1.16
C SER A 75 -0.14 2.92 -1.13
N ILE A 76 -0.14 2.20 -2.25
CA ILE A 76 0.37 0.83 -2.31
C ILE A 76 1.77 0.83 -2.92
N ARG A 77 1.90 1.29 -4.17
CA ARG A 77 3.18 1.28 -4.88
C ARG A 77 4.24 2.15 -4.21
N SER A 78 3.86 3.34 -3.74
CA SER A 78 4.78 4.29 -3.10
C SER A 78 5.32 3.81 -1.75
N ARG A 79 4.50 3.06 -1.00
CA ARG A 79 4.83 2.54 0.35
C ARG A 79 5.48 1.16 0.30
N GLY A 80 5.49 0.52 -0.87
CA GLY A 80 6.03 -0.80 -1.08
C GLY A 80 5.04 -1.93 -0.77
N THR A 81 5.43 -3.13 -1.17
CA THR A 81 4.66 -4.38 -1.06
C THR A 81 4.38 -4.77 0.39
N VAL A 82 5.29 -4.50 1.33
CA VAL A 82 5.09 -4.76 2.77
C VAL A 82 4.90 -3.44 3.50
N GLN A 83 3.77 -3.28 4.16
CA GLN A 83 3.47 -2.15 5.02
C GLN A 83 3.33 -2.62 6.46
N THR A 84 3.99 -1.93 7.38
CA THR A 84 4.00 -2.32 8.80
C THR A 84 3.42 -1.21 9.66
N THR A 85 2.59 -1.60 10.63
CA THR A 85 2.09 -0.72 11.68
C THR A 85 2.50 -1.27 13.04
N ASP A 86 3.18 -0.45 13.83
CA ASP A 86 3.55 -0.80 15.20
C ASP A 86 2.31 -0.68 16.10
N THR A 87 1.92 -1.76 16.79
CA THR A 87 0.78 -1.74 17.73
C THR A 87 1.24 -1.60 19.17
N SER A 88 2.33 -2.28 19.54
CA SER A 88 2.97 -2.14 20.85
C SER A 88 4.44 -2.48 20.72
N VAL A 89 5.29 -1.47 20.51
CA VAL A 89 6.74 -1.64 20.31
C VAL A 89 7.49 -0.77 21.31
N SER A 90 8.49 -1.33 21.99
CA SER A 90 9.37 -0.57 22.88
C SER A 90 10.83 -0.99 22.74
N SER A 91 11.72 -0.01 22.67
CA SER A 91 13.17 -0.22 22.71
C SER A 91 13.70 -0.49 24.12
N SER A 92 12.93 -0.19 25.18
CA SER A 92 13.34 -0.46 26.57
C SER A 92 13.44 -1.95 26.88
N GLN A 93 12.76 -2.80 26.09
CA GLN A 93 12.77 -4.26 26.22
C GLN A 93 13.91 -4.90 25.42
N GLY A 94 14.66 -4.12 24.65
CA GLY A 94 15.67 -4.59 23.70
C GLY A 94 15.39 -4.11 22.28
N THR A 95 16.27 -4.48 21.37
CA THR A 95 16.19 -4.10 19.95
C THR A 95 16.23 -5.33 19.07
N GLY A 96 15.63 -5.24 17.89
CA GLY A 96 15.65 -6.31 16.91
C GLY A 96 15.77 -5.80 15.49
N ASN A 97 16.29 -6.68 14.63
CA ASN A 97 16.19 -6.60 13.19
C ASN A 97 15.25 -7.71 12.72
N ILE A 98 14.17 -7.34 12.05
CA ILE A 98 13.20 -8.27 11.45
C ILE A 98 13.35 -8.15 9.94
N THR A 99 13.54 -9.29 9.28
CA THR A 99 13.57 -9.44 7.82
C THR A 99 12.32 -10.21 7.41
N ILE A 100 11.51 -9.62 6.53
CA ILE A 100 10.33 -10.26 5.92
C ILE A 100 10.62 -10.45 4.44
N SER A 101 10.77 -11.70 4.00
CA SER A 101 11.01 -12.07 2.61
C SER A 101 9.75 -12.70 2.00
N LEU A 102 9.49 -12.38 0.73
CA LEU A 102 8.26 -12.74 0.05
C LEU A 102 8.53 -13.53 -1.23
N LEU A 103 7.91 -14.69 -1.36
CA LEU A 103 8.04 -15.55 -2.53
C LEU A 103 6.67 -15.91 -3.08
N LEU A 104 6.35 -15.43 -4.28
CA LEU A 104 5.06 -15.65 -4.93
C LEU A 104 5.17 -16.75 -5.99
N THR A 105 4.35 -17.78 -5.89
CA THR A 105 4.14 -18.77 -6.95
C THR A 105 2.82 -18.47 -7.66
N ASN A 106 2.89 -18.29 -8.98
CA ASN A 106 1.73 -17.99 -9.81
C ASN A 106 1.06 -19.28 -10.36
N PRO A 107 -0.10 -19.17 -11.06
CA PRO A 107 -0.81 -20.33 -11.60
C PRO A 107 -0.03 -21.15 -12.63
N SER A 108 1.00 -20.56 -13.24
CA SER A 108 1.92 -21.27 -14.14
C SER A 108 3.05 -21.97 -13.41
N ASN A 109 2.98 -22.10 -12.07
CA ASN A 109 4.02 -22.61 -11.20
C ASN A 109 5.36 -21.87 -11.31
N GLN A 110 5.35 -20.63 -11.79
CA GLN A 110 6.52 -19.78 -11.75
C GLN A 110 6.60 -19.14 -10.38
N THR A 111 7.76 -19.26 -9.76
CA THR A 111 8.10 -18.60 -8.50
C THR A 111 8.82 -17.28 -8.77
N ILE A 112 8.35 -16.22 -8.15
CA ILE A 112 8.82 -14.84 -8.28
C ILE A 112 9.23 -14.37 -6.89
N ASP A 113 10.50 -14.00 -6.73
CA ASP A 113 10.98 -13.32 -5.53
C ASP A 113 10.48 -11.86 -5.55
N LEU A 114 9.69 -11.50 -4.54
CA LEU A 114 9.12 -10.16 -4.38
C LEU A 114 10.01 -9.27 -3.50
N GLY A 115 11.18 -9.78 -3.10
CA GLY A 115 12.16 -9.09 -2.29
C GLY A 115 11.93 -9.25 -0.80
N HIS A 116 12.66 -8.42 -0.04
CA HIS A 116 12.66 -8.46 1.41
C HIS A 116 12.55 -7.06 2.03
N THR A 117 11.89 -6.98 3.18
CA THR A 117 11.75 -5.76 3.97
C THR A 117 12.47 -5.92 5.30
N ASN A 118 13.36 -4.97 5.62
CA ASN A 118 14.10 -4.93 6.87
C ASN A 118 13.47 -3.90 7.82
N ILE A 119 13.17 -4.32 9.03
CA ILE A 119 12.59 -3.50 10.08
C ILE A 119 13.55 -3.54 11.27
N ASN A 120 14.15 -2.40 11.58
CA ASN A 120 15.01 -2.23 12.76
C ASN A 120 14.23 -1.44 13.81
N GLY A 121 14.23 -1.90 15.06
CA GLY A 121 13.57 -1.15 16.12
C GLY A 121 13.46 -1.90 17.44
N GLY A 122 12.54 -1.44 18.28
CA GLY A 122 12.24 -2.08 19.56
C GLY A 122 11.58 -3.45 19.40
N ILE A 123 11.48 -4.18 20.50
CA ILE A 123 10.77 -5.46 20.56
C ILE A 123 9.30 -5.19 20.86
N GLY A 124 8.40 -5.95 20.22
CA GLY A 124 6.97 -5.71 20.39
C GLY A 124 6.07 -6.51 19.46
N THR A 125 4.85 -6.02 19.30
CA THR A 125 3.86 -6.54 18.37
C THR A 125 3.68 -5.55 17.22
N ARG A 126 3.61 -6.09 16.01
CA ARG A 126 3.40 -5.35 14.76
C ARG A 126 2.35 -6.02 13.91
N SER A 127 1.61 -5.23 13.16
CA SER A 127 0.70 -5.72 12.14
C SER A 127 1.31 -5.43 10.77
N HIS A 128 1.46 -6.48 9.97
CA HIS A 128 2.03 -6.41 8.63
C HIS A 128 0.92 -6.61 7.61
N THR A 129 0.89 -5.76 6.60
CA THR A 129 0.03 -5.88 5.44
C THR A 129 0.86 -6.00 4.19
N VAL A 130 0.68 -7.10 3.47
CA VAL A 130 1.29 -7.36 2.17
C VAL A 130 0.25 -7.02 1.08
N TYR A 131 0.63 -6.17 0.14
CA TYR A 131 -0.16 -5.81 -1.02
C TYR A 131 0.48 -6.38 -2.28
N LEU A 132 -0.25 -7.26 -2.97
CA LEU A 132 0.16 -7.87 -4.22
C LEU A 132 -0.76 -7.42 -5.35
N SER A 133 -0.16 -6.94 -6.42
CA SER A 133 -0.80 -6.39 -7.61
C SER A 133 -0.20 -6.97 -8.89
N VAL A 134 -0.67 -6.44 -10.02
CA VAL A 134 -0.30 -6.90 -11.37
C VAL A 134 1.20 -6.84 -11.66
N ASP A 135 1.92 -5.90 -11.04
CA ASP A 135 3.37 -5.74 -11.15
C ASP A 135 4.15 -6.79 -10.35
N GLN A 136 3.58 -7.33 -9.27
CA GLN A 136 4.13 -8.51 -8.57
C GLN A 136 3.73 -9.84 -9.23
N GLY A 137 3.06 -9.80 -10.39
CA GLY A 137 2.71 -11.01 -11.16
C GLY A 137 1.32 -11.57 -10.87
N VAL A 138 0.50 -10.86 -10.09
CA VAL A 138 -0.91 -11.22 -9.86
C VAL A 138 -1.77 -10.69 -11.01
N LYS A 139 -1.75 -11.39 -12.14
CA LYS A 139 -2.36 -10.92 -13.40
C LYS A 139 -3.24 -11.93 -14.14
N ALA A 140 -3.22 -13.20 -13.72
CA ALA A 140 -3.95 -14.29 -14.35
C ALA A 140 -4.94 -14.93 -13.36
N PRO A 141 -6.11 -15.40 -13.81
CA PRO A 141 -6.92 -16.30 -13.01
C PRO A 141 -6.16 -17.59 -12.68
N GLY A 142 -6.46 -18.19 -11.54
CA GLY A 142 -5.88 -19.44 -11.07
C GLY A 142 -5.37 -19.38 -9.63
N ALA A 143 -4.69 -20.46 -9.23
CA ALA A 143 -4.16 -20.63 -7.89
C ALA A 143 -2.80 -19.93 -7.72
N TYR A 144 -2.69 -19.14 -6.66
CA TYR A 144 -1.47 -18.48 -6.22
C TYR A 144 -1.08 -19.01 -4.84
N LYS A 145 0.23 -19.02 -4.59
CA LYS A 145 0.82 -19.30 -3.28
C LYS A 145 1.80 -18.20 -2.93
N LEU A 146 1.71 -17.64 -1.73
CA LEU A 146 2.69 -16.73 -1.17
C LEU A 146 3.34 -17.39 0.04
N ASP A 147 4.66 -17.52 0.01
CA ASP A 147 5.47 -17.87 1.15
C ASP A 147 6.08 -16.60 1.74
N ILE A 148 5.77 -16.33 3.00
CA ILE A 148 6.30 -15.19 3.75
C ILE A 148 7.28 -15.75 4.78
N THR A 149 8.57 -15.50 4.60
CA THR A 149 9.60 -15.89 5.57
C THR A 149 9.89 -14.70 6.48
N ILE A 150 9.74 -14.90 7.78
CA ILE A 150 10.01 -13.88 8.79
C ILE A 150 11.21 -14.35 9.60
N THR A 151 12.30 -13.59 9.57
CA THR A 151 13.48 -13.82 10.39
C THR A 151 13.68 -12.65 11.34
N ALA A 152 13.86 -12.91 12.63
CA ALA A 152 14.07 -11.88 13.64
C ALA A 152 15.37 -12.15 14.39
N ASN A 153 16.26 -11.17 14.41
CA ASN A 153 17.50 -11.17 15.20
C ASN A 153 17.35 -10.15 16.32
N LEU A 154 17.27 -10.62 17.56
CA LEU A 154 16.94 -9.82 18.74
C LEU A 154 18.12 -9.70 19.66
N THR A 155 18.31 -8.53 20.25
CA THR A 155 19.29 -8.28 21.31
C THR A 155 18.57 -7.75 22.54
N VAL A 156 18.63 -8.53 23.62
CA VAL A 156 18.03 -8.21 24.93
C VAL A 156 19.10 -8.32 25.99
N LEU A 157 19.35 -7.24 26.73
CA LEU A 157 20.38 -7.20 27.78
C LEU A 157 21.77 -7.69 27.32
N GLY A 158 22.12 -7.43 26.06
CA GLY A 158 23.40 -7.84 25.45
C GLY A 158 23.44 -9.28 24.94
N ILE A 159 22.37 -10.06 25.07
CA ILE A 159 22.26 -11.42 24.52
C ILE A 159 21.52 -11.36 23.19
N THR A 160 22.08 -12.00 22.16
CA THR A 160 21.46 -12.10 20.83
C THR A 160 20.80 -13.45 20.60
N ALA A 161 19.58 -13.45 20.08
CA ALA A 161 18.85 -14.65 19.68
C ALA A 161 18.20 -14.47 18.30
N SER A 162 18.15 -15.54 17.51
CA SER A 162 17.58 -15.52 16.16
C SER A 162 16.37 -16.46 16.08
N PHE A 163 15.32 -15.99 15.43
CA PHE A 163 14.07 -16.72 15.22
C PHE A 163 13.73 -16.68 13.73
N SER A 164 13.15 -17.76 13.22
CA SER A 164 12.67 -17.82 11.84
C SER A 164 11.37 -18.60 11.77
N THR A 165 10.41 -18.11 10.99
CA THR A 165 9.14 -18.78 10.71
C THR A 165 8.71 -18.52 9.27
N ILE A 166 7.91 -19.42 8.72
CA ILE A 166 7.36 -19.29 7.36
C ILE A 166 5.84 -19.38 7.44
N ILE A 167 5.18 -18.40 6.83
CA ILE A 167 3.74 -18.38 6.64
C ILE A 167 3.44 -18.77 5.20
N HIS A 168 2.59 -19.76 5.03
CA HIS A 168 2.08 -20.19 3.73
C HIS A 168 0.67 -19.66 3.53
N SER A 169 0.44 -18.89 2.46
CA SER A 169 -0.89 -18.45 2.05
C SER A 169 -1.18 -18.92 0.64
N ASN A 170 -2.38 -19.48 0.42
CA ASN A 170 -2.82 -19.94 -0.88
C ASN A 170 -4.17 -19.31 -1.20
N TRP A 171 -4.37 -18.89 -2.44
CA TRP A 171 -5.64 -18.34 -2.89
C TRP A 171 -5.87 -18.53 -4.38
N THR A 172 -7.11 -18.34 -4.78
CA THR A 172 -7.50 -18.43 -6.19
C THR A 172 -8.10 -17.11 -6.62
N ILE A 173 -7.71 -16.66 -7.80
CA ILE A 173 -8.38 -15.56 -8.51
C ILE A 173 -9.23 -16.20 -9.61
N SER A 174 -10.53 -15.94 -9.60
CA SER A 174 -11.50 -16.43 -10.61
C SER A 174 -11.66 -15.45 -11.75
#